data_AF-A0A3C0GC29-F1
#
_entry.id   AF-A0A3C0GC29-F1
#
_cell.length_a   1.000
_cell.length_b   1.000
_cell.length_c   1.000
_cell.angle_alpha   90.00
_cell.angle_beta   90.00
_cell.angle_gamma   90.00
#
_symmetry.space_group_name_H-M   'P 1'
#
loop_
_entity.id
_entity.type
_entity.pdbx_description
1 polymer ?
#
loop_
_entity_poly.entity_id
_entity_poly.type
_entity_poly.pdbx_seq_one_letter_code
_entity_poly.pdbx_strand_id
1 'polypeptide(L)'
;MRSTPVIFLFFLLCCTAVQAQNELPLRMDNSKIKPLQKLLDSSLQTNLRDELASHQEWNDLIVQKKMAVGLVDLSNPEKVRFARVNGNHMMYAASLPKIAILLAAMDAIE
;
A
#
# COMPACT_ATOMS: atom_id res chain seq x y z
N MET A 1 -35.62 -26.00 -29.54
CA MET A 1 -35.77 -25.11 -28.38
C MET A 1 -35.99 -25.94 -27.10
N ARG A 2 -34.92 -26.45 -26.47
CA ARG A 2 -35.03 -27.24 -25.21
C ARG A 2 -33.87 -27.05 -24.21
N SER A 3 -32.88 -26.21 -24.52
CA SER A 3 -31.64 -26.04 -23.74
C SER A 3 -31.59 -24.79 -22.86
N THR A 4 -32.58 -23.89 -22.95
CA THR A 4 -32.63 -22.64 -22.15
C THR A 4 -32.69 -22.84 -20.62
N PRO A 5 -33.42 -23.82 -20.04
CA PRO A 5 -33.43 -23.96 -18.58
C PRO A 5 -32.12 -24.57 -18.04
N VAL A 6 -31.41 -25.36 -18.84
CA VAL A 6 -30.13 -25.97 -18.45
C VAL A 6 -29.02 -24.92 -18.37
N ILE A 7 -28.99 -24.00 -19.34
CA ILE A 7 -28.04 -22.88 -19.34
C ILE A 7 -28.31 -21.96 -18.14
N PHE A 8 -29.59 -21.70 -17.82
CA PHE A 8 -29.97 -20.90 -16.66
C PHE A 8 -29.59 -21.56 -15.34
N LEU A 9 -29.81 -22.87 -15.20
CA LEU A 9 -29.43 -23.64 -14.01
C LEU A 9 -27.91 -23.71 -13.85
N PHE A 10 -27.15 -23.85 -14.94
CA PHE A 10 -25.69 -23.82 -14.94
C PHE A 10 -25.16 -22.43 -14.52
N PHE A 11 -25.79 -21.36 -14.99
CA PHE A 11 -25.44 -19.99 -14.59
C PHE A 11 -25.70 -19.74 -13.10
N LEU A 12 -26.84 -20.23 -12.58
CA LEU A 12 -27.20 -20.12 -11.16
C LEU A 12 -26.21 -20.89 -10.26
N LEU A 13 -25.80 -22.09 -10.68
CA LEU A 13 -24.81 -22.91 -9.96
C LEU A 13 -23.43 -22.21 -9.93
N CYS A 14 -23.04 -21.58 -11.04
CA CYS A 14 -21.77 -20.86 -11.16
C CYS A 14 -21.71 -19.61 -10.25
N CYS A 15 -22.82 -18.89 -10.06
CA CYS A 15 -22.88 -17.74 -9.15
C CYS A 15 -22.62 -18.10 -7.68
N THR A 16 -22.97 -19.32 -7.24
CA THR A 16 -22.73 -19.77 -5.85
C THR A 16 -21.30 -20.21 -5.59
N ALA A 17 -20.49 -20.43 -6.64
CA ALA A 17 -19.10 -20.84 -6.52
C ALA A 17 -18.11 -19.68 -6.36
N VAL A 18 -18.58 -18.43 -6.42
CA VAL A 18 -17.73 -17.25 -6.23
C VAL A 18 -17.49 -17.06 -4.72
N GLN A 19 -16.41 -17.65 -4.23
CA GLN A 19 -15.89 -17.35 -2.89
C GLN A 19 -15.27 -15.94 -2.92
N ALA A 20 -15.93 -14.99 -2.25
CA ALA A 20 -15.33 -13.68 -2.01
C ALA A 20 -14.17 -13.82 -1.03
N GLN A 21 -13.12 -13.01 -1.21
CA GLN A 21 -12.00 -12.97 -0.28
C GLN A 21 -12.45 -12.27 1.01
N ASN A 22 -12.68 -13.03 2.07
CA ASN A 22 -13.10 -12.52 3.40
C ASN A 22 -11.93 -12.06 4.27
N GLU A 23 -10.69 -12.23 3.83
CA GLU A 23 -9.51 -11.91 4.63
C GLU A 23 -8.42 -11.25 3.79
N LEU A 24 -7.60 -10.41 4.42
CA LEU A 24 -6.47 -9.75 3.74
C LEU A 24 -5.53 -10.77 3.07
N PRO A 25 -5.01 -10.47 1.86
CA PRO A 25 -4.12 -11.36 1.11
C PRO A 25 -2.77 -11.63 1.80
N LEU A 26 -2.45 -10.91 2.88
CA LEU A 26 -1.28 -11.10 3.72
C LEU A 26 -1.71 -11.49 5.13
N ARG A 27 -1.49 -12.75 5.50
CA ARG A 27 -1.70 -13.23 6.87
C ARG A 27 -0.42 -13.08 7.67
N MET A 28 -0.36 -12.06 8.51
CA MET A 28 0.72 -11.87 9.48
C MET A 28 0.12 -11.67 10.86
N ASP A 29 0.78 -12.20 11.88
CA ASP A 29 0.42 -11.91 13.26
C ASP A 29 0.62 -10.40 13.52
N ASN A 30 -0.39 -9.76 14.11
CA ASN A 30 -0.34 -8.35 14.49
C ASN A 30 0.87 -8.03 15.39
N SER A 31 1.35 -9.00 16.17
CA SER A 31 2.56 -8.85 17.00
C SER A 31 3.84 -8.60 16.17
N LYS A 32 3.86 -9.04 14.90
CA LYS A 32 4.97 -8.87 13.97
C LYS A 32 4.92 -7.53 13.22
N ILE A 33 3.80 -6.82 13.26
CA ILE A 33 3.66 -5.51 12.60
C ILE A 33 4.50 -4.49 13.37
N LYS A 34 5.56 -4.01 12.73
CA LYS A 34 6.46 -3.01 13.31
C LYS A 34 6.02 -1.61 12.91
N PRO A 35 6.13 -0.60 13.80
CA PRO A 35 5.98 0.80 13.43
C PRO A 35 6.90 1.16 12.25
N LEU A 36 6.41 1.93 11.29
CA LEU A 36 7.13 2.27 10.06
C LEU A 36 8.52 2.87 10.31
N GLN A 37 8.66 3.67 11.38
CA GLN A 37 9.94 4.29 11.76
C GLN A 37 11.01 3.26 12.19
N LYS A 38 10.61 2.07 12.63
CA LYS A 38 11.51 0.96 12.98
C LYS A 38 11.95 0.13 11.77
N LEU A 39 11.40 0.40 10.58
CA LEU A 39 11.71 -0.31 9.34
C LEU A 39 12.76 0.40 8.48
N LEU A 40 13.37 1.48 8.99
CA LEU A 40 14.38 2.24 8.26
C LEU A 40 15.58 1.35 7.90
N ASP A 41 15.88 1.27 6.61
CA ASP A 41 17.00 0.50 6.07
C ASP A 41 18.06 1.46 5.53
N SER A 42 19.29 1.34 6.03
CA SER A 42 20.38 2.27 5.70
C SER A 42 20.80 2.22 4.23
N SER A 43 20.80 1.02 3.62
CA SER A 43 21.17 0.84 2.23
C SER A 43 20.11 1.45 1.31
N LEU A 44 18.83 1.12 1.54
CA LEU A 44 17.71 1.70 0.81
C LEU A 44 17.65 3.22 0.98
N GLN A 45 17.95 3.73 2.18
CA GLN A 45 17.96 5.15 2.48
C GLN A 45 19.04 5.91 1.70
N THR A 46 20.23 5.32 1.56
CA THR A 46 21.31 5.92 0.75
C THR A 46 20.95 5.89 -0.72
N ASN A 47 20.52 4.74 -1.25
CA ASN A 47 20.13 4.62 -2.66
C ASN A 47 19.00 5.57 -3.03
N LEU A 48 17.98 5.71 -2.18
CA LEU A 48 16.88 6.65 -2.41
C LEU A 48 17.39 8.10 -2.45
N ARG A 49 18.31 8.47 -1.55
CA ARG A 49 18.87 9.83 -1.52
C ARG A 49 19.68 10.11 -2.78
N ASP A 50 20.52 9.17 -3.18
CA ASP A 50 21.42 9.33 -4.33
C ASP A 50 20.62 9.44 -5.62
N GLU A 51 19.58 8.62 -5.78
CA GLU A 51 18.67 8.71 -6.92
C GLU A 51 17.96 10.07 -6.95
N LEU A 52 17.34 10.49 -5.84
CA LEU A 52 16.64 11.77 -5.78
C LEU A 52 17.58 12.97 -6.01
N ALA A 53 18.83 12.88 -5.55
CA ALA A 53 19.83 13.93 -5.71
C ALA A 53 20.38 14.00 -7.15
N SER A 54 20.32 12.90 -7.91
CA SER A 54 20.75 12.87 -9.32
C SER A 54 19.84 13.71 -10.24
N HIS A 55 18.62 14.02 -9.79
CA HIS A 55 17.67 14.88 -10.50
C HIS A 55 17.62 16.27 -9.84
N GLN A 56 18.26 17.26 -10.46
CA GLN A 56 18.43 18.60 -9.88
C GLN A 56 17.11 19.25 -9.41
N GLU A 57 16.05 19.18 -10.21
CA GLU A 57 14.75 19.77 -9.86
C GLU A 57 14.15 19.14 -8.59
N TRP A 58 14.25 17.82 -8.45
CA TRP A 58 13.74 17.12 -7.27
C TRP A 58 14.58 17.46 -6.04
N ASN A 59 15.89 17.49 -6.20
CA ASN A 59 16.80 17.89 -5.13
C ASN A 59 16.49 19.31 -4.63
N ASP A 60 16.24 20.26 -5.54
CA ASP A 60 15.87 21.63 -5.18
C ASP A 60 14.55 21.68 -4.39
N LEU A 61 13.54 20.93 -4.83
CA LEU A 61 12.26 20.82 -4.13
C LEU A 61 12.40 20.16 -2.75
N ILE A 62 13.25 19.15 -2.62
CA ILE A 62 13.56 18.46 -1.37
C ILE A 62 14.26 19.41 -0.40
N VAL A 63 15.31 20.12 -0.84
CA VAL A 63 16.06 21.08 -0.03
C VAL A 63 15.14 22.21 0.45
N GLN A 64 14.24 22.68 -0.42
CA GLN A 64 13.22 23.69 -0.09
C GLN A 64 12.03 23.14 0.73
N LYS A 65 12.03 21.84 1.07
CA LYS A 65 10.92 21.14 1.76
C LYS A 65 9.56 21.27 1.05
N LYS A 66 9.58 21.39 -0.27
CA LYS A 66 8.39 21.36 -1.14
C LYS A 66 8.07 19.96 -1.66
N MET A 67 8.97 19.00 -1.44
CA MET A 67 8.78 17.60 -1.79
C MET A 67 9.24 16.69 -0.62
N ALA A 68 8.42 15.69 -0.29
CA ALA A 68 8.78 14.58 0.59
C ALA A 68 8.49 13.27 -0.13
N VAL A 69 9.36 12.29 0.11
CA VAL A 69 9.29 10.99 -0.54
C VAL A 69 9.44 9.91 0.52
N GLY A 70 8.56 8.91 0.50
CA GLY A 70 8.69 7.70 1.30
C GLY A 70 8.65 6.49 0.37
N LEU A 71 9.62 5.58 0.52
CA LEU A 71 9.70 4.35 -0.26
C LEU A 71 9.63 3.15 0.70
N VAL A 72 8.60 2.33 0.54
CA VAL A 72 8.45 1.06 1.25
C VAL A 72 8.66 -0.08 0.27
N ASP A 73 9.62 -0.94 0.56
CA ASP A 73 9.84 -2.17 -0.20
C ASP A 73 9.08 -3.33 0.47
N LEU A 74 8.09 -3.85 -0.25
CA LEU A 74 7.23 -4.97 0.14
C LEU A 74 7.51 -6.25 -0.67
N SER A 75 8.62 -6.31 -1.42
CA SER A 75 9.00 -7.49 -2.20
C SER A 75 9.12 -8.76 -1.35
N ASN A 76 9.48 -8.61 -0.07
CA ASN A 76 9.37 -9.65 0.95
C ASN A 76 8.63 -9.09 2.18
N PRO A 77 7.36 -9.48 2.42
CA PRO A 77 6.55 -9.00 3.54
C PRO A 77 7.13 -9.30 4.94
N GLU A 78 7.94 -10.35 5.09
CA GLU A 78 8.62 -10.67 6.36
C GLU A 78 9.88 -9.80 6.57
N LYS A 79 10.34 -9.10 5.52
CA LYS A 79 11.53 -8.26 5.52
C LYS A 79 11.27 -6.91 4.85
N VAL A 80 10.26 -6.20 5.34
CA VAL A 80 9.93 -4.84 4.88
C VAL A 80 11.10 -3.90 5.13
N ARG A 81 11.40 -3.05 4.14
CA ARG A 81 12.41 -1.99 4.24
C ARG A 81 11.77 -0.65 3.95
N PHE A 82 12.20 0.38 4.66
CA PHE A 82 11.68 1.73 4.51
C PHE A 82 12.81 2.75 4.34
N ALA A 83 12.59 3.73 3.48
CA ALA A 83 13.45 4.89 3.31
C ALA A 83 12.60 6.13 3.11
N ARG A 84 13.13 7.29 3.51
CA ARG A 84 12.39 8.55 3.41
C ARG A 84 13.28 9.76 3.22
N VAL A 85 12.75 10.79 2.58
CA VAL A 85 13.30 12.14 2.50
C VAL A 85 12.21 13.12 2.91
N ASN A 86 12.54 14.06 3.80
CA ASN A 86 11.59 14.97 4.44
C ASN A 86 10.40 14.28 5.13
N GLY A 87 10.49 12.98 5.48
CA GLY A 87 9.36 12.23 6.04
C GLY A 87 8.99 12.56 7.49
N ASN A 88 9.61 13.58 8.10
CA ASN A 88 9.17 14.18 9.37
C ASN A 88 8.63 15.62 9.16
N HIS A 89 8.60 16.11 7.92
CA HIS A 89 8.06 17.40 7.57
C HIS A 89 6.58 17.25 7.23
N MET A 90 5.73 18.02 7.90
CA MET A 90 4.29 18.02 7.63
C MET A 90 4.03 18.67 6.27
N MET A 91 3.33 17.95 5.40
CA MET A 91 2.92 18.44 4.08
C MET A 91 1.42 18.36 3.92
N TYR A 92 0.86 19.25 3.10
CA TYR A 92 -0.55 19.16 2.73
C TYR A 92 -0.76 17.91 1.87
N ALA A 93 -1.52 16.95 2.39
CA ALA A 93 -1.69 15.64 1.78
C ALA A 93 -2.81 15.60 0.71
N ALA A 94 -3.49 16.73 0.45
CA ALA A 94 -4.62 16.82 -0.47
C ALA A 94 -5.66 15.71 -0.23
N SER A 95 -5.99 14.92 -1.26
CA SER A 95 -6.98 13.83 -1.15
C SER A 95 -6.45 12.55 -0.48
N LEU A 96 -5.17 12.45 -0.11
CA LEU A 96 -4.59 11.24 0.50
C LEU A 96 -5.28 10.77 1.79
N PRO A 97 -5.79 11.64 2.70
CA PRO A 97 -6.48 11.20 3.91
C PRO A 97 -7.70 10.31 3.65
N LYS A 98 -8.27 10.34 2.44
CA LYS A 98 -9.39 9.47 2.04
C LYS A 98 -9.05 7.99 2.13
N ILE A 99 -7.79 7.60 1.94
CA ILE A 99 -7.35 6.20 2.08
C ILE A 99 -7.47 5.74 3.53
N ALA A 100 -7.08 6.59 4.50
CA ALA A 100 -7.21 6.27 5.92
C ALA A 100 -8.69 6.17 6.34
N ILE A 101 -9.54 7.04 5.80
CA ILE A 101 -11.00 6.97 6.02
C ILE A 101 -11.56 5.66 5.46
N LEU A 102 -11.19 5.28 4.25
CA LEU A 102 -11.63 4.02 3.64
C LEU A 102 -11.18 2.82 4.47
N LEU A 103 -9.92 2.79 4.90
CA LEU A 103 -9.38 1.73 5.74
C LEU A 103 -10.15 1.60 7.06
N ALA A 104 -10.38 2.71 7.76
CA ALA A 104 -11.14 2.71 9.01
C ALA A 104 -12.60 2.29 8.81
N ALA A 105 -13.21 2.65 7.68
CA ALA A 105 -14.57 2.23 7.36
C ALA A 105 -14.67 0.72 7.08
N MET A 106 -13.68 0.14 6.39
CA MET A 106 -13.61 -1.31 6.18
C MET A 106 -13.41 -2.05 7.51
N ASP A 107 -12.46 -1.60 8.33
CA ASP A 107 -12.18 -2.16 9.67
C ASP A 107 -13.38 -2.10 10.62
N ALA A 108 -14.28 -1.12 10.45
CA ALA A 108 -15.49 -1.00 11.26
C ALA A 108 -16.66 -1.89 10.79
N ILE A 109 -16.62 -2.39 9.55
CA ILE A 109 -17.66 -3.23 8.95
C ILE A 109 -17.34 -4.72 9.13
N GLU A 110 -16.04 -5.07 9.13
CA GLU A 110 -15.53 -6.41 9.47
C GLU A 110 -15.64 -6.70 10.98
#